data_AF-A0A957RCD3-F1
#
_entry.id   AF-A0A957RCD3-F1
#
_cell.length_a   1.000
_cell.length_b   1.000
_cell.length_c   1.000
_cell.angle_alpha   90.00
_cell.angle_beta   90.00
_cell.angle_gamma   90.00
#
_symmetry.space_group_name_H-M   'P 1'
#
loop_
_entity.id
_entity.type
_entity.pdbx_description
1 polymer ?
#
loop_
_entity_poly.entity_id
_entity_poly.type
_entity_poly.pdbx_seq_one_letter_code
_entity_poly.pdbx_strand_id
1 'polypeptide(L)'
;MPTPVERLRAHLTAVYGSAQTSDVLEQLRPRLEAFDATSRGVAQERVSERDVILITYGDQIQEPGRAPLQSLGDALVALTGDFLTGVHILPFYPYTSDDGFSVVDYKAVNPAWGDWTDVQRLGGN
;
A
#
# COMPACT_ATOMS: atom_id res chain seq x y z
N MET A 1 0.11 20.41 -22.20
CA MET A 1 -0.50 19.58 -21.13
C MET A 1 -0.29 20.30 -19.81
N PRO A 2 -1.29 20.39 -18.93
CA PRO A 2 -1.11 21.01 -17.62
C PRO A 2 -0.07 20.25 -16.79
N THR A 3 0.79 21.00 -16.11
CA THR A 3 1.77 20.48 -15.16
C THR A 3 1.07 19.73 -14.01
N PRO A 4 1.75 18.82 -13.29
CA PRO A 4 1.16 18.14 -12.13
C PRO A 4 0.57 19.10 -11.08
N VAL A 5 1.25 20.24 -10.85
CA VAL A 5 0.79 21.27 -9.91
C VAL A 5 -0.48 21.98 -10.40
N GLU A 6 -0.57 22.28 -11.71
CA GLU A 6 -1.79 22.87 -12.29
C GLU A 6 -2.97 21.91 -12.19
N ARG A 7 -2.77 20.61 -12.43
CA ARG A 7 -3.80 19.58 -12.23
C ARG A 7 -4.22 19.48 -10.76
N LEU A 8 -3.25 19.45 -9.84
CA LEU A 8 -3.52 19.41 -8.40
C LEU A 8 -4.36 20.63 -7.97
N ARG A 9 -3.98 21.83 -8.42
CA ARG A 9 -4.73 23.06 -8.15
C ARG A 9 -6.17 22.96 -8.65
N ALA A 10 -6.38 22.49 -9.88
CA ALA A 10 -7.72 22.32 -10.45
C ALA A 10 -8.58 21.36 -9.62
N HIS A 11 -8.02 20.23 -9.17
CA HIS A 11 -8.72 19.29 -8.30
C HIS A 11 -9.05 19.88 -6.93
N LEU A 12 -8.09 20.59 -6.31
CA LEU A 12 -8.33 21.25 -5.02
C LEU A 12 -9.41 22.32 -5.14
N THR A 13 -9.43 23.09 -6.22
CA THR A 13 -10.50 24.06 -6.48
C THR A 13 -11.86 23.39 -6.67
N ALA A 14 -11.91 22.24 -7.34
CA ALA A 14 -13.17 21.50 -7.54
C ALA A 14 -13.74 20.96 -6.22
N VAL A 15 -12.90 20.54 -5.27
CA VAL A 15 -13.33 19.94 -4.00
C VAL A 15 -13.55 20.96 -2.90
N TYR A 16 -12.66 21.96 -2.77
CA TYR A 16 -12.63 22.91 -1.65
C TYR A 16 -12.99 24.35 -2.06
N GLY A 17 -13.22 24.59 -3.34
CA GLY A 17 -13.45 25.94 -3.87
C GLY A 17 -12.17 26.77 -4.03
N SER A 18 -12.26 27.83 -4.82
CA SER A 18 -11.11 28.70 -5.14
C SER A 18 -10.56 29.42 -3.90
N ALA A 19 -11.42 29.78 -2.95
CA ALA A 19 -11.05 30.50 -1.74
C ALA A 19 -10.05 29.72 -0.86
N GLN A 20 -10.14 28.39 -0.80
CA GLN A 20 -9.29 27.55 0.07
C GLN A 20 -8.12 26.89 -0.68
N THR A 21 -8.11 26.98 -2.01
CA THR A 21 -7.17 26.22 -2.84
C THR A 21 -5.71 26.58 -2.54
N SER A 22 -5.40 27.85 -2.37
CA SER A 22 -4.02 28.30 -2.14
C SER A 22 -3.48 27.78 -0.81
N ASP A 23 -4.28 27.87 0.25
CA ASP A 23 -3.88 27.46 1.60
C ASP A 23 -3.67 25.94 1.69
N VAL A 24 -4.56 25.16 1.08
CA VAL A 24 -4.41 23.70 1.03
C VAL A 24 -3.17 23.31 0.23
N LEU A 25 -2.89 24.00 -0.88
CA LEU A 25 -1.71 23.73 -1.68
C LEU A 25 -0.41 24.02 -0.92
N GLU A 26 -0.37 25.10 -0.13
CA GLU A 26 0.77 25.40 0.74
C GLU A 26 0.95 24.35 1.85
N GLN A 27 -0.15 23.86 2.44
CA GLN A 27 -0.09 22.79 3.44
C GLN A 27 0.37 21.43 2.87
N LEU A 28 0.11 21.18 1.58
CA LEU A 28 0.53 19.95 0.91
C LEU A 28 1.99 19.99 0.47
N ARG A 29 2.52 21.16 0.12
CA ARG A 29 3.89 21.36 -0.36
C ARG A 29 4.97 20.61 0.44
N PRO A 30 5.08 20.75 1.78
CA PRO A 30 6.13 20.07 2.53
C PRO A 30 6.00 18.53 2.48
N ARG A 31 4.78 18.01 2.36
CA ARG A 31 4.56 16.55 2.23
C ARG A 31 5.00 16.04 0.85
N LEU A 32 4.76 16.83 -0.19
CA LEU A 32 5.19 16.52 -1.55
C LEU A 32 6.73 16.56 -1.67
N GLU A 33 7.36 17.57 -1.08
CA GLU A 33 8.83 17.69 -1.05
C GLU A 33 9.48 16.54 -0.26
N ALA A 34 8.92 16.17 0.89
CA ALA A 34 9.39 15.03 1.67
C ALA A 34 9.23 13.69 0.92
N PHE A 35 8.16 13.56 0.12
CA PHE A 35 7.96 12.40 -0.73
C PHE A 35 8.97 12.37 -1.88
N ASP A 36 9.18 13.48 -2.59
CA ASP A 36 10.14 13.56 -3.69
C ASP A 36 11.56 13.14 -3.25
N ALA A 37 12.00 13.62 -2.08
CA ALA A 37 13.29 13.29 -1.49
C ALA A 37 13.47 11.80 -1.14
N THR A 38 12.38 11.08 -0.90
CA THR A 38 12.40 9.65 -0.53
C THR A 38 11.97 8.73 -1.68
N SER A 39 11.33 9.28 -2.70
CA SER A 39 10.86 8.53 -3.86
C SER A 39 12.05 8.14 -4.75
N ARG A 40 12.39 6.85 -4.75
CA ARG A 40 13.36 6.29 -5.69
C ARG A 40 12.70 6.15 -7.06
N GLY A 41 12.47 7.26 -7.77
CA GLY A 41 12.14 7.31 -9.19
C GLY A 41 11.31 6.13 -9.70
N VAL A 42 10.16 5.85 -9.07
CA VAL A 42 9.38 4.67 -9.42
C VAL A 42 8.45 5.04 -10.58
N ALA A 43 9.01 5.10 -11.78
CA ALA A 43 8.20 4.91 -12.98
C ALA A 43 7.84 3.42 -13.02
N GLN A 44 6.79 3.00 -12.29
CA GLN A 44 6.30 1.63 -12.44
C GLN A 44 5.69 1.46 -13.82
N GLU A 45 6.12 0.39 -14.50
CA GLU A 45 5.42 -0.19 -15.62
C GLU A 45 3.97 -0.45 -15.23
N ARG A 46 3.07 -0.18 -16.17
CA ARG A 46 1.65 -0.47 -15.98
C ARG A 46 1.46 -1.98 -15.93
N VAL A 47 0.57 -2.42 -15.04
CA VAL A 47 0.02 -3.79 -15.09
C VAL A 47 -0.38 -4.12 -16.53
N SER A 48 0.00 -5.30 -16.99
CA SER A 48 -0.16 -5.82 -18.34
C SER A 48 -0.87 -7.18 -18.32
N GLU A 49 -1.16 -7.73 -19.49
CA GLU A 49 -1.69 -9.10 -19.64
C GLU A 49 -0.73 -10.20 -19.17
N ARG A 50 0.53 -9.85 -18.86
CA ARG A 50 1.54 -10.78 -18.33
C ARG A 50 1.50 -10.88 -16.80
N ASP A 51 0.77 -10.00 -16.13
CA ASP A 51 0.73 -9.98 -14.68
C ASP A 51 -0.21 -11.02 -14.09
N VAL A 52 0.26 -11.70 -13.05
CA VAL A 52 -0.51 -12.68 -12.29
C VAL A 52 -0.54 -12.22 -10.84
N ILE A 53 -1.70 -11.71 -10.43
CA ILE A 53 -1.90 -11.11 -9.12
C ILE A 53 -2.72 -12.04 -8.23
N LEU A 54 -2.18 -12.38 -7.06
CA LEU A 54 -2.93 -13.06 -6.01
C LEU A 54 -3.58 -12.06 -5.05
N ILE A 55 -4.85 -12.25 -4.72
CA ILE A 55 -5.55 -11.53 -3.66
C ILE A 55 -5.76 -12.48 -2.49
N THR A 56 -5.32 -12.12 -1.28
CA THR A 56 -5.41 -13.01 -0.12
C THR A 56 -5.44 -12.24 1.21
N TYR A 57 -6.00 -12.85 2.25
CA TYR A 57 -5.84 -12.35 3.62
C TYR A 57 -4.45 -12.66 4.16
N GLY A 58 -3.90 -11.73 4.95
CA GLY A 58 -2.56 -11.89 5.55
C GLY A 58 -2.43 -13.09 6.49
N ASP A 59 -3.56 -13.59 6.98
CA ASP A 59 -3.68 -14.73 7.88
C ASP A 59 -4.35 -15.96 7.26
N GLN A 60 -4.49 -16.01 5.94
CA GLN A 60 -5.10 -17.13 5.22
C GLN A 60 -4.34 -18.46 5.41
N ILE A 61 -3.02 -18.37 5.61
CA ILE A 61 -2.12 -19.49 5.85
C ILE A 61 -1.43 -19.25 7.20
N GLN A 62 -1.58 -20.21 8.11
CA GLN A 62 -1.06 -20.09 9.47
C GLN A 62 -0.28 -21.34 9.87
N GLU A 63 0.80 -21.13 10.62
CA GLU A 63 1.63 -22.16 11.22
C GLU A 63 1.70 -21.93 12.75
N PRO A 64 1.49 -22.96 13.59
CA PRO A 64 1.57 -22.81 15.04
C PRO A 64 2.91 -22.20 15.49
N GLY A 65 2.85 -21.14 16.30
CA GLY A 65 4.04 -20.48 16.85
C GLY A 65 4.73 -19.49 15.90
N ARG A 66 4.15 -19.21 14.74
CA ARG A 66 4.71 -18.29 13.74
C ARG A 66 3.71 -17.20 13.37
N ALA A 67 4.24 -16.03 13.03
CA ALA A 67 3.42 -14.92 12.53
C ALA A 67 2.77 -15.32 11.18
N PRO A 68 1.46 -15.10 10.99
CA PRO A 68 0.76 -15.46 9.76
C PRO A 68 1.39 -14.92 8.47
N LEU A 69 1.87 -13.66 8.45
CA LEU A 69 2.50 -13.08 7.24
C LEU A 69 3.77 -13.83 6.82
N GLN A 70 4.51 -14.38 7.79
CA GLN A 70 5.69 -15.19 7.50
C GLN A 70 5.32 -16.55 6.91
N SER A 71 4.27 -17.17 7.44
CA SER A 71 3.76 -18.47 6.97
C SER A 71 3.21 -18.34 5.55
N LEU A 72 2.47 -17.26 5.30
CA LEU A 72 1.99 -16.89 3.97
C LEU A 72 3.15 -16.71 3.00
N GLY A 73 4.17 -15.92 3.35
CA GLY A 73 5.30 -15.67 2.45
C GLY A 73 6.05 -16.94 2.05
N ASP A 74 6.34 -17.82 3.01
CA ASP A 74 6.99 -19.10 2.73
C ASP A 74 6.12 -19.99 1.83
N ALA A 75 4.82 -20.06 2.11
CA ALA A 75 3.89 -20.87 1.34
C ALA A 75 3.74 -20.35 -0.09
N LEU A 76 3.70 -19.04 -0.32
CA LEU A 76 3.61 -18.47 -1.66
C LEU A 76 4.84 -18.82 -2.49
N VAL A 77 6.05 -18.66 -1.92
CA VAL A 77 7.29 -19.06 -2.59
C VAL A 77 7.28 -20.56 -2.92
N ALA A 78 6.88 -21.41 -1.97
CA ALA A 78 6.86 -22.86 -2.16
C ALA A 78 5.81 -23.34 -3.16
N LEU A 79 4.62 -22.73 -3.17
CA LEU A 79 3.48 -23.18 -3.98
C LEU A 79 3.49 -22.61 -5.40
N THR A 80 4.01 -21.39 -5.57
CA THR A 80 3.87 -20.64 -6.82
C THR A 80 5.19 -20.34 -7.52
N GLY A 81 6.33 -20.46 -6.81
CA GLY A 81 7.63 -20.06 -7.35
C GLY A 81 7.59 -18.62 -7.86
N ASP A 82 8.06 -18.41 -9.09
CA ASP A 82 8.13 -17.08 -9.72
C ASP A 82 6.89 -16.76 -10.60
N PHE A 83 5.82 -17.54 -10.50
CA PHE A 83 4.64 -17.35 -11.36
C PHE A 83 3.80 -16.12 -10.98
N LEU A 84 3.75 -15.78 -9.69
CA LEU A 84 3.05 -14.58 -9.23
C LEU A 84 3.91 -13.35 -9.48
N THR A 85 3.35 -12.35 -10.16
CA THR A 85 4.01 -11.04 -10.36
C THR A 85 3.60 -10.02 -9.32
N GLY A 86 2.58 -10.32 -8.50
CA GLY A 86 2.17 -9.46 -7.40
C GLY A 86 1.24 -10.14 -6.40
N VAL A 87 1.24 -9.63 -5.17
CA VAL A 87 0.34 -10.05 -4.09
C VAL A 87 -0.38 -8.82 -3.54
N HIS A 88 -1.70 -8.84 -3.61
CA HIS A 88 -2.58 -7.91 -2.91
C HIS A 88 -3.01 -8.54 -1.59
N ILE A 89 -2.39 -8.08 -0.50
CA ILE A 89 -2.78 -8.48 0.84
C ILE A 89 -4.00 -7.64 1.24
N LEU A 90 -5.11 -8.31 1.52
CA LEU A 90 -6.31 -7.69 2.11
C LEU A 90 -5.97 -7.04 3.47
N PRO A 91 -6.80 -6.13 3.99
CA PRO A 91 -6.39 -5.22 5.05
C PRO A 91 -5.73 -5.93 6.25
N PHE A 92 -4.45 -5.60 6.48
CA PHE A 92 -3.60 -6.21 7.50
C PHE A 92 -3.23 -5.24 8.63
N TYR A 93 -3.90 -4.10 8.69
CA TYR A 93 -3.79 -3.15 9.79
C TYR A 93 -4.51 -3.67 11.04
N PRO A 94 -4.25 -3.15 12.24
CA PRO A 94 -5.14 -3.33 13.38
C PRO A 94 -6.56 -2.85 13.03
N TYR A 95 -7.59 -3.65 13.33
CA TYR A 95 -8.99 -3.36 12.98
C TYR A 95 -9.95 -3.80 14.09
N THR A 96 -11.19 -3.27 14.08
CA THR A 96 -12.24 -3.65 15.03
C THR A 96 -13.32 -4.57 14.46
N SER A 97 -13.59 -4.48 13.17
CA SER A 97 -14.72 -5.14 12.49
C SER A 97 -14.52 -5.15 10.98
N ASP A 98 -15.48 -5.74 10.25
CA ASP A 98 -15.51 -5.78 8.78
C ASP A 98 -14.24 -6.39 8.19
N ASP A 99 -13.77 -7.51 8.77
CA ASP A 99 -12.63 -8.31 8.29
C ASP A 99 -11.41 -7.48 7.84
N GLY A 100 -11.03 -6.48 8.64
CA GLY A 100 -9.88 -5.62 8.36
C GLY A 100 -10.22 -4.22 7.83
N PHE A 101 -11.44 -3.99 7.35
CA PHE A 101 -11.83 -2.71 6.74
C PHE A 101 -12.20 -1.63 7.76
N SER A 102 -12.44 -1.97 9.03
CA SER A 102 -12.59 -1.00 10.12
C SER A 102 -11.24 -0.70 10.81
N VAL A 103 -10.34 0.00 10.11
CA VAL A 103 -8.96 0.24 10.54
C VAL A 103 -8.88 1.15 11.78
N VAL A 104 -8.05 0.73 12.74
CA VAL A 104 -7.72 1.49 13.97
C VAL A 104 -6.45 2.32 13.78
N ASP A 105 -5.41 1.76 13.15
CA ASP A 105 -4.13 2.42 12.95
C ASP A 105 -3.53 2.11 11.57
N TYR A 106 -3.50 3.10 10.68
CA TYR A 106 -2.93 3.01 9.34
C TYR A 106 -1.39 2.94 9.31
N LYS A 107 -0.71 3.09 10.45
CA LYS A 107 0.75 3.09 10.55
C LYS A 107 1.33 1.80 11.13
N ALA A 108 0.48 0.86 11.54
CA ALA A 108 0.88 -0.40 12.11
C ALA A 108 0.40 -1.58 11.26
N VAL A 109 1.15 -2.67 11.29
CA VAL A 109 0.65 -4.00 10.91
C VAL A 109 -0.06 -4.58 12.12
N ASN A 110 -1.10 -5.39 11.90
CA ASN A 110 -1.77 -6.11 12.97
C ASN A 110 -0.72 -6.93 13.75
N PRO A 111 -0.48 -6.65 15.04
CA PRO A 111 0.62 -7.26 15.79
C PRO A 111 0.44 -8.77 15.98
N ALA A 112 -0.77 -9.30 15.80
CA ALA A 112 -1.00 -10.74 15.78
C ALA A 112 -0.51 -11.41 14.48
N TRP A 113 -0.28 -10.62 13.42
CA TRP A 113 -0.01 -11.11 12.07
C TRP A 113 1.45 -10.92 11.64
N GLY A 114 2.15 -9.93 12.22
CA GLY A 114 3.56 -9.64 11.95
C GLY A 114 3.88 -8.15 12.06
N ASP A 115 4.91 -7.71 11.37
CA ASP A 115 5.32 -6.31 11.26
C ASP A 115 5.60 -5.85 9.82
N TRP A 116 6.06 -4.61 9.65
CA TRP A 116 6.36 -4.05 8.33
C TRP A 116 7.50 -4.79 7.60
N THR A 117 8.42 -5.43 8.32
CA THR A 117 9.48 -6.27 7.74
C THR A 117 8.87 -7.49 7.05
N ASP A 118 7.85 -8.10 7.67
CA ASP A 118 7.12 -9.23 7.07
C ASP A 118 6.36 -8.81 5.80
N VAL A 119 5.74 -7.63 5.80
CA VAL A 119 5.08 -7.06 4.61
C VAL A 119 6.09 -6.75 3.50
N GLN A 120 7.24 -6.17 3.85
CA GLN A 120 8.32 -5.88 2.88
C GLN A 120 8.85 -7.15 2.24
N ARG A 121 8.98 -8.23 3.03
CA ARG A 121 9.41 -9.54 2.53
C ARG A 121 8.47 -10.11 1.46
N LEU A 122 7.16 -9.85 1.56
CA LEU A 122 6.18 -10.27 0.56
C LEU A 122 6.28 -9.48 -0.76
N GLY A 123 6.83 -8.27 -0.73
CA GLY A 123 6.99 -7.43 -1.92
C GLY A 123 8.38 -7.46 -2.56
N GLY A 124 9.31 -8.27 -2.03
CA GLY A 124 10.74 -8.24 -2.35
C GLY A 124 11.27 -9.40 -3.19
N ASN A 125 10.41 -10.13 -3.91
CA ASN A 125 10.85 -11.10 -4.93
C ASN A 125 11.22 -10.38 -6.24
#